data_AF-A0A6B0YP77-F1
#
_entry.id   AF-A0A6B0YP77-F1
#
_cell.length_a   1.000
_cell.length_b   1.000
_cell.length_c   1.000
_cell.angle_alpha   90.00
_cell.angle_beta   90.00
_cell.angle_gamma   90.00
#
_symmetry.space_group_name_H-M   'P 1'
#
loop_
_entity.id
_entity.type
_entity.pdbx_description
1 polymer ?
#
loop_
_entity_poly.entity_id
_entity_poly.type
_entity_poly.pdbx_seq_one_letter_code
_entity_poly.pdbx_strand_id
1 'polypeptide(L)'
;MQVERLSTNPIITPSLDETIGANINGPSLLRLPDWLPNPLGRYYLYFAHHQGEFIRLAYADDLTGPWTVYTRGTLRLEQTPCYNHIASPDLHIDEENRRILMYYHGPSVRREELDKDPLKQKYPFLEGQRSLLAMSEDGLNFTSDSEILGPSYFRVFRYPDTVDGWVYALAMPGILFRSRDGHTNFEPGPVLFERNQRHAALLLRDDILYVFYSRAGDCPEHILCATVDLRRDWRDWKASAPFSILQPETDYEGVNLPMEPSQRGAIHEPARQLRDPGIYQEGDQAYLLYSVAGESGIALAELQFN
;
A
#
# COMPACT_ATOMS: atom_id res chain seq x y z
N MET A 1 1.65 -18.59 10.96
CA MET A 1 1.68 -17.15 11.23
C MET A 1 0.53 -16.85 12.18
N GLN A 2 0.82 -16.28 13.34
CA GLN A 2 -0.18 -15.78 14.27
C GLN A 2 -0.27 -14.25 14.12
N VAL A 3 -1.41 -13.67 14.45
CA VAL A 3 -1.65 -12.24 14.34
C VAL A 3 -2.24 -11.70 15.63
N GLU A 4 -1.58 -10.72 16.23
CA GLU A 4 -1.99 -10.11 17.50
C GLU A 4 -2.35 -8.63 17.28
N ARG A 5 -3.63 -8.28 17.46
CA ARG A 5 -4.11 -6.89 17.31
C ARG A 5 -3.56 -6.03 18.44
N LEU A 6 -3.13 -4.81 18.12
CA LEU A 6 -2.82 -3.83 19.17
C LEU A 6 -4.07 -3.49 19.99
N SER A 7 -3.87 -3.33 21.29
CA SER A 7 -4.93 -2.97 22.25
C SER A 7 -5.47 -1.55 22.06
N THR A 8 -4.73 -0.69 21.35
CA THR A 8 -5.10 0.70 21.06
C THR A 8 -5.78 0.88 19.70
N ASN A 9 -6.10 -0.21 19.00
CA ASN A 9 -6.81 -0.14 17.73
C ASN A 9 -8.24 0.41 17.87
N PRO A 10 -8.75 1.08 16.81
CA PRO A 10 -8.05 1.49 15.60
C PRO A 10 -7.12 2.68 15.85
N ILE A 11 -5.94 2.68 15.21
CA ILE A 11 -4.92 3.72 15.40
C ILE A 11 -5.19 5.00 14.60
N ILE A 12 -5.96 4.91 13.51
CA ILE A 12 -6.45 6.06 12.74
C ILE A 12 -7.96 5.97 12.59
N THR A 13 -8.65 7.06 12.91
CA THR A 13 -10.11 7.20 12.78
C THR A 13 -10.48 8.57 12.22
N PRO A 14 -11.68 8.74 11.64
CA PRO A 14 -12.19 10.04 11.20
C PRO A 14 -12.24 11.11 12.29
N SER A 15 -12.27 10.71 13.58
CA SER A 15 -12.36 11.65 14.69
C SER A 15 -11.03 12.32 15.05
N LEU A 16 -9.90 11.88 14.49
CA LEU A 16 -8.59 12.46 14.80
C LEU A 16 -8.42 13.86 14.19
N ASP A 17 -8.94 14.09 12.98
CA ASP A 17 -8.86 15.36 12.27
C ASP A 17 -9.91 15.40 11.15
N GLU A 18 -10.58 16.53 10.97
CA GLU A 18 -11.64 16.71 9.97
C GLU A 18 -11.17 16.46 8.52
N THR A 19 -9.87 16.67 8.25
CA THR A 19 -9.27 16.46 6.93
C THR A 19 -9.22 14.99 6.51
N ILE A 20 -9.37 14.04 7.46
CA ILE A 20 -9.39 12.60 7.16
C ILE A 20 -10.60 12.25 6.30
N GLY A 21 -11.78 12.75 6.65
CA GLY A 21 -13.04 12.39 6.00
C GLY A 21 -13.50 10.96 6.35
N ALA A 22 -14.40 10.41 5.53
CA ALA A 22 -15.08 9.13 5.79
C ALA A 22 -14.41 7.90 5.15
N ASN A 23 -13.28 8.09 4.45
CA ASN A 23 -12.58 7.05 3.72
C ASN A 23 -11.07 7.10 3.97
N ILE A 24 -10.52 5.98 4.43
CA ILE A 24 -9.17 5.82 4.96
C ILE A 24 -8.60 4.51 4.39
N ASN A 25 -7.62 4.63 3.51
CA ASN A 25 -7.04 3.48 2.81
C ASN A 25 -5.55 3.62 2.53
N GLY A 26 -4.96 2.53 2.04
CA GLY A 26 -3.58 2.45 1.58
C GLY A 26 -2.53 2.89 2.62
N PRO A 27 -2.53 2.32 3.83
CA PRO A 27 -1.55 2.66 4.85
C PRO A 27 -0.12 2.29 4.43
N SER A 28 0.83 3.14 4.80
CA SER A 28 2.27 2.89 4.69
C SER A 28 2.99 3.57 5.85
N LEU A 29 3.67 2.78 6.68
CA LEU A 29 4.28 3.21 7.92
C LEU A 29 5.80 3.17 7.82
N LEU A 30 6.45 4.24 8.28
CA LEU A 30 7.89 4.35 8.41
C LEU A 30 8.27 4.67 9.86
N ARG A 31 9.34 4.05 10.34
CA ARG A 31 10.17 4.67 11.38
C ARG A 31 11.12 5.64 10.70
N LEU A 32 11.20 6.85 11.25
CA LEU A 32 12.01 7.89 10.64
C LEU A 32 13.51 7.64 10.92
N PRO A 33 14.36 7.86 9.91
CA PRO A 33 15.80 7.74 10.07
C PRO A 33 16.38 8.95 10.81
N ASP A 34 17.50 8.74 11.51
CA ASP A 34 18.14 9.78 12.33
C ASP A 34 18.62 11.01 11.52
N TRP A 35 18.80 10.86 10.20
CA TRP A 35 19.23 11.96 9.33
C TRP A 35 18.08 12.88 8.92
N LEU A 36 16.82 12.49 9.15
CA LEU A 36 15.67 13.29 8.74
C LEU A 36 15.60 14.60 9.57
N PRO A 37 15.51 15.77 8.93
CA PRO A 37 15.51 17.03 9.66
C PRO A 37 14.16 17.27 10.36
N ASN A 38 14.23 17.66 11.65
CA ASN A 38 13.08 18.11 12.45
C ASN A 38 11.84 17.18 12.37
N PRO A 39 11.98 15.88 12.69
CA PRO A 39 10.86 14.95 12.65
C PRO A 39 9.76 15.36 13.64
N LEU A 40 8.48 15.20 13.25
CA LEU A 40 7.33 15.49 14.11
C LEU A 40 7.11 14.42 15.19
N GLY A 41 7.64 13.21 14.97
CA GLY A 41 7.64 12.08 15.91
C GLY A 41 8.54 10.96 15.39
N ARG A 42 8.65 9.86 16.13
CA ARG A 42 9.47 8.70 15.72
C ARG A 42 8.94 7.95 14.48
N TYR A 43 7.63 7.97 14.26
CA TYR A 43 6.96 7.23 13.21
C TYR A 43 6.06 8.14 12.36
N TYR A 44 6.07 7.93 11.04
CA TYR A 44 5.13 8.53 10.10
C TYR A 44 4.29 7.45 9.44
N LEU A 45 2.96 7.59 9.54
CA LEU A 45 1.96 6.78 8.86
C LEU A 45 1.31 7.60 7.75
N TYR A 46 1.63 7.25 6.51
CA TYR A 46 1.01 7.81 5.32
C TYR A 46 -0.20 6.99 4.94
N PHE A 47 -1.28 7.67 4.55
CA PHE A 47 -2.51 7.03 4.11
C PHE A 47 -3.27 7.96 3.17
N ALA A 48 -4.28 7.42 2.49
CA ALA A 48 -5.03 8.13 1.49
C ALA A 48 -6.53 8.08 1.74
N HIS A 49 -7.22 8.87 0.93
CA HIS A 49 -8.65 8.81 0.72
C HIS A 49 -8.83 8.43 -0.75
N HIS A 50 -9.75 7.53 -1.08
CA HIS A 50 -9.96 6.99 -2.43
C HIS A 50 -10.17 8.08 -3.49
N GLN A 51 -10.73 9.21 -3.06
CA GLN A 51 -11.00 10.40 -3.89
C GLN A 51 -10.30 11.65 -3.32
N GLY A 52 -9.17 11.46 -2.64
CA GLY A 52 -8.43 12.55 -2.00
C GLY A 52 -7.54 13.33 -2.96
N GLU A 53 -7.39 14.62 -2.69
CA GLU A 53 -6.49 15.52 -3.44
C GLU A 53 -5.08 15.58 -2.83
N PHE A 54 -4.81 14.85 -1.75
CA PHE A 54 -3.49 14.80 -1.12
C PHE A 54 -3.29 13.52 -0.30
N ILE A 55 -2.03 13.14 -0.11
CA ILE A 55 -1.62 12.07 0.78
C ILE A 55 -1.59 12.59 2.22
N ARG A 56 -2.33 11.91 3.09
CA ARG A 56 -2.41 12.25 4.52
C ARG A 56 -1.24 11.66 5.26
N LEU A 57 -0.91 12.29 6.39
CA LEU A 57 0.14 11.87 7.29
C LEU A 57 -0.38 11.96 8.72
N ALA A 58 -0.16 10.91 9.50
CA ALA A 58 -0.20 10.94 10.95
C ALA A 58 1.17 10.58 11.51
N TYR A 59 1.51 11.12 12.68
CA TYR A 59 2.79 10.86 13.34
C TYR A 59 2.58 10.49 14.82
N ALA A 60 3.51 9.70 15.35
CA ALA A 60 3.54 9.28 16.75
C ALA A 60 4.97 8.95 17.19
N ASP A 61 5.22 8.96 18.50
CA ASP A 61 6.50 8.50 19.08
C ASP A 61 6.49 6.99 19.43
N ASP A 62 5.30 6.39 19.47
CA ASP A 62 5.07 4.98 19.77
C ASP A 62 4.02 4.40 18.80
N LEU A 63 4.17 3.13 18.40
CA LEU A 63 3.24 2.45 17.50
C LEU A 63 1.82 2.37 18.09
N THR A 64 1.72 2.34 19.42
CA THR A 64 0.44 2.33 20.14
C THR A 64 -0.23 3.72 20.20
N GLY A 65 0.47 4.77 19.75
CA GLY A 65 0.01 6.15 19.75
C GLY A 65 0.44 6.92 21.02
N PRO A 66 -0.18 8.09 21.30
CA PRO A 66 -1.25 8.70 20.50
C PRO A 66 -0.75 9.15 19.12
N TRP A 67 -1.63 9.02 18.12
CA TRP A 67 -1.37 9.48 16.76
C TRP A 67 -1.91 10.90 16.57
N THR A 68 -1.11 11.77 15.96
CA THR A 68 -1.48 13.14 15.61
C THR A 68 -1.47 13.33 14.10
N VAL A 69 -2.50 13.96 13.54
CA VAL A 69 -2.59 14.20 12.10
C VAL A 69 -1.80 15.46 11.73
N TYR A 70 -1.00 15.37 10.67
CA TYR A 70 -0.44 16.53 10.01
C TYR A 70 -1.48 17.10 9.03
N THR A 71 -2.32 18.01 9.51
CA THR A 71 -3.52 18.55 8.82
C THR A 71 -3.24 19.07 7.41
N ARG A 72 -2.02 19.57 7.15
CA ARG A 72 -1.65 20.07 5.81
C ARG A 72 -1.52 18.92 4.78
N GLY A 73 -1.34 17.67 5.19
CA GLY A 73 -0.99 16.58 4.28
C GLY A 73 0.40 16.77 3.65
N THR A 74 0.76 15.86 2.74
CA THR A 74 2.10 15.79 2.15
C THR A 74 2.06 16.06 0.64
N LEU A 75 2.20 15.03 -0.21
CA LEU A 75 2.05 15.15 -1.65
C LEU A 75 0.61 15.56 -2.01
N ARG A 76 0.46 16.56 -2.88
CA ARG A 76 -0.83 17.10 -3.33
C ARG A 76 -1.04 16.89 -4.83
N LEU A 77 -2.29 16.72 -5.24
CA LEU A 77 -2.68 16.41 -6.61
C LEU A 77 -2.12 17.42 -7.61
N GLU A 78 -2.16 18.72 -7.30
CA GLU A 78 -1.65 19.78 -8.16
C GLU A 78 -0.13 19.74 -8.37
N GLN A 79 0.60 18.96 -7.57
CA GLN A 79 2.04 18.73 -7.69
C GLN A 79 2.38 17.50 -8.56
N THR A 80 1.36 16.85 -9.13
CA THR A 80 1.49 15.59 -9.87
C THR A 80 0.93 15.71 -11.29
N PRO A 81 1.32 14.83 -12.21
CA PRO A 81 0.65 14.72 -13.51
C PRO A 81 -0.73 14.04 -13.43
N CYS A 82 -1.16 13.59 -12.24
CA CYS A 82 -2.45 12.94 -12.07
C CYS A 82 -3.60 13.94 -12.13
N TYR A 83 -4.81 13.42 -12.32
CA TYR A 83 -6.06 14.18 -12.22
C TYR A 83 -7.09 13.43 -11.37
N ASN A 84 -8.06 14.17 -10.85
CA ASN A 84 -9.12 13.71 -9.92
C ASN A 84 -8.64 13.30 -8.53
N HIS A 85 -7.64 12.43 -8.39
CA HIS A 85 -7.14 11.99 -7.08
C HIS A 85 -5.73 11.41 -7.15
N ILE A 86 -5.10 11.33 -5.96
CA ILE A 86 -3.89 10.53 -5.70
C ILE A 86 -4.09 9.68 -4.44
N ALA A 87 -3.61 8.44 -4.45
CA ALA A 87 -3.87 7.51 -3.36
C ALA A 87 -2.85 6.37 -3.24
N SER A 88 -3.07 5.54 -2.22
CA SER A 88 -2.35 4.29 -1.88
C SER A 88 -0.83 4.42 -1.92
N PRO A 89 -0.27 5.28 -1.06
CA PRO A 89 1.16 5.50 -1.00
C PRO A 89 1.91 4.23 -0.52
N ASP A 90 3.10 4.02 -1.06
CA ASP A 90 4.08 2.98 -0.68
C ASP A 90 5.42 3.66 -0.42
N LEU A 91 5.81 3.78 0.85
CA LEU A 91 6.95 4.57 1.27
C LEU A 91 8.17 3.70 1.52
N HIS A 92 9.33 4.17 1.09
CA HIS A 92 10.63 3.52 1.29
C HIS A 92 11.68 4.53 1.72
N ILE A 93 12.59 4.13 2.60
CA ILE A 93 13.77 4.92 2.95
C ILE A 93 14.90 4.59 1.96
N ASP A 94 15.41 5.61 1.28
CA ASP A 94 16.64 5.54 0.49
C ASP A 94 17.79 6.10 1.36
N GLU A 95 18.41 5.21 2.12
CA GLU A 95 19.50 5.54 3.06
C GLU A 95 20.73 6.10 2.36
N GLU A 96 21.04 5.60 1.16
CA GLU A 96 22.22 6.02 0.40
C GLU A 96 22.14 7.49 0.02
N ASN A 97 20.96 7.93 -0.46
CA ASN A 97 20.74 9.30 -0.91
C ASN A 97 20.05 10.17 0.14
N ARG A 98 19.78 9.64 1.34
CA ARG A 98 19.09 10.33 2.44
C ARG A 98 17.80 11.01 2.01
N ARG A 99 16.92 10.22 1.42
CA ARG A 99 15.59 10.66 0.99
C ARG A 99 14.55 9.57 1.21
N ILE A 100 13.30 9.98 1.16
CA ILE A 100 12.13 9.13 1.25
C ILE A 100 11.52 9.04 -0.15
N LEU A 101 11.26 7.82 -0.59
CA LEU A 101 10.61 7.50 -1.85
C LEU A 101 9.14 7.18 -1.57
N MET A 102 8.23 7.74 -2.36
CA MET A 102 6.80 7.45 -2.32
C MET A 102 6.34 6.98 -3.70
N TYR A 103 6.04 5.68 -3.83
CA TYR A 103 5.24 5.23 -4.95
C TYR A 103 3.79 5.52 -4.64
N TYR A 104 3.10 6.19 -5.55
CA TYR A 104 1.69 6.53 -5.41
C TYR A 104 0.99 6.30 -6.73
N HIS A 105 -0.34 6.35 -6.76
CA HIS A 105 -1.07 6.27 -8.02
C HIS A 105 -2.16 7.32 -8.13
N GLY A 106 -2.59 7.55 -9.36
CA GLY A 106 -3.79 8.28 -9.70
C GLY A 106 -4.12 8.10 -11.19
N PRO A 107 -5.27 8.60 -11.66
CA PRO A 107 -5.55 8.73 -13.08
C PRO A 107 -4.51 9.62 -13.76
N SER A 108 -3.77 9.08 -14.74
CA SER A 108 -2.70 9.81 -15.45
C SER A 108 -2.77 9.62 -16.97
N VAL A 109 -3.63 8.73 -17.45
CA VAL A 109 -3.89 8.51 -18.89
C VAL A 109 -5.35 8.84 -19.19
N ARG A 110 -5.58 9.82 -20.09
CA ARG A 110 -6.92 10.29 -20.44
C ARG A 110 -7.68 9.25 -21.25
N ARG A 111 -9.01 9.31 -21.23
CA ARG A 111 -9.88 8.32 -21.90
C ARG A 111 -9.59 8.23 -23.40
N GLU A 112 -9.37 9.38 -24.04
CA GLU A 112 -9.02 9.54 -25.45
C GLU A 112 -7.64 8.98 -25.83
N GLU A 113 -6.77 8.73 -24.84
CA GLU A 113 -5.42 8.19 -25.02
C GLU A 113 -5.34 6.69 -24.67
N LEU A 114 -6.33 6.14 -23.96
CA LEU A 114 -6.32 4.76 -23.47
C LEU A 114 -6.08 3.71 -24.56
N ASP A 115 -6.64 3.87 -25.75
CA ASP A 115 -6.47 2.91 -26.84
C ASP A 115 -5.01 2.84 -27.34
N LYS A 116 -4.22 3.88 -27.08
CA LYS A 116 -2.80 3.99 -27.45
C LYS A 116 -1.87 3.64 -26.29
N ASP A 117 -2.39 3.48 -25.08
CA ASP A 117 -1.58 3.17 -23.91
C ASP A 117 -1.02 1.74 -23.98
N PRO A 118 0.32 1.55 -23.94
CA PRO A 118 0.93 0.24 -24.03
C PRO A 118 0.48 -0.74 -22.93
N LEU A 119 0.20 -0.23 -21.72
CA LEU A 119 -0.27 -1.06 -20.61
C LEU A 119 -1.69 -1.56 -20.85
N LYS A 120 -2.61 -0.72 -21.33
CA LYS A 120 -3.97 -1.11 -21.76
C LYS A 120 -3.92 -2.11 -22.91
N GLN A 121 -3.07 -1.90 -23.91
CA GLN A 121 -2.94 -2.81 -25.04
C GLN A 121 -2.45 -4.20 -24.58
N LYS A 122 -1.48 -4.25 -23.66
CA LYS A 122 -1.00 -5.51 -23.09
C LYS A 122 -1.98 -6.15 -22.11
N TYR A 123 -2.68 -5.33 -21.32
CA TYR A 123 -3.61 -5.75 -20.29
C TYR A 123 -4.96 -5.01 -20.47
N PRO A 124 -5.87 -5.54 -21.32
CA PRO A 124 -7.10 -4.84 -21.72
C PRO A 124 -8.05 -4.45 -20.58
N PHE A 125 -7.84 -5.01 -19.40
CA PHE A 125 -8.60 -4.72 -18.20
C PHE A 125 -8.11 -3.53 -17.37
N LEU A 126 -6.92 -3.02 -17.64
CA LEU A 126 -6.42 -1.82 -16.96
C LEU A 126 -7.17 -0.60 -17.46
N GLU A 127 -7.32 0.42 -16.62
CA GLU A 127 -7.89 1.71 -17.04
C GLU A 127 -6.79 2.78 -16.95
N GLY A 128 -7.12 4.07 -16.84
CA GLY A 128 -6.13 5.18 -16.92
C GLY A 128 -5.28 5.44 -15.66
N GLN A 129 -5.41 4.61 -14.62
CA GLN A 129 -4.70 4.81 -13.35
C GLN A 129 -3.28 4.24 -13.37
N ARG A 130 -2.28 5.06 -13.07
CA ARG A 130 -0.86 4.68 -13.16
C ARG A 130 -0.15 4.93 -11.84
N SER A 131 0.91 4.15 -11.60
CA SER A 131 1.84 4.40 -10.49
C SER A 131 2.97 5.32 -10.94
N LEU A 132 3.35 6.24 -10.06
CA LEU A 132 4.44 7.21 -10.23
C LEU A 132 5.28 7.27 -8.95
N LEU A 133 6.42 7.94 -9.03
CA LEU A 133 7.34 8.15 -7.92
C LEU A 133 7.38 9.62 -7.52
N ALA A 134 7.35 9.86 -6.21
CA ALA A 134 7.67 11.14 -5.61
C ALA A 134 8.77 10.97 -4.55
N MET A 135 9.55 12.03 -4.31
CA MET A 135 10.70 11.99 -3.41
C MET A 135 10.66 13.15 -2.42
N SER A 136 11.19 12.94 -1.22
CA SER A 136 11.26 13.96 -0.17
C SER A 136 12.53 13.79 0.68
N GLU A 137 13.13 14.90 1.10
CA GLU A 137 14.28 14.91 2.02
C GLU A 137 13.85 15.13 3.49
N ASP A 138 12.58 15.48 3.74
CA ASP A 138 12.04 15.79 5.08
C ASP A 138 10.80 14.95 5.46
N GLY A 139 10.31 14.12 4.54
CA GLY A 139 9.12 13.29 4.72
C GLY A 139 7.80 14.04 4.72
N LEU A 140 7.81 15.36 4.50
CA LEU A 140 6.62 16.21 4.49
C LEU A 140 6.37 16.81 3.11
N ASN A 141 7.42 17.33 2.47
CA ASN A 141 7.37 18.00 1.18
C ASN A 141 7.90 17.06 0.10
N PHE A 142 7.01 16.59 -0.78
CA PHE A 142 7.35 15.68 -1.87
C PHE A 142 7.38 16.39 -3.22
N THR A 143 8.31 15.98 -4.07
CA THR A 143 8.37 16.35 -5.49
C THR A 143 8.08 15.11 -6.32
N SER A 144 7.09 15.18 -7.21
CA SER A 144 6.73 14.07 -8.10
C SER A 144 7.52 14.11 -9.39
N ASP A 145 7.96 12.94 -9.84
CA ASP A 145 8.35 12.73 -11.22
C ASP A 145 7.12 12.60 -12.12
N SER A 146 7.35 12.61 -13.45
CA SER A 146 6.30 12.48 -14.47
C SER A 146 6.31 11.14 -15.20
N GLU A 147 7.29 10.27 -14.95
CA GLU A 147 7.35 8.96 -15.58
C GLU A 147 6.25 8.04 -15.05
N ILE A 148 5.54 7.39 -15.97
CA ILE A 148 4.60 6.31 -15.66
C ILE A 148 5.39 5.03 -15.44
N LEU A 149 5.36 4.49 -14.22
CA LEU A 149 6.11 3.28 -13.86
C LEU A 149 5.36 2.00 -14.22
N GLY A 150 4.03 2.05 -14.16
CA GLY A 150 3.20 0.88 -14.40
C GLY A 150 1.73 1.08 -14.03
N PRO A 151 0.96 -0.01 -13.93
CA PRO A 151 -0.41 0.01 -13.41
C PRO A 151 -0.46 0.57 -11.99
N SER A 152 -1.66 0.94 -11.52
CA SER A 152 -1.84 1.47 -10.16
C SER A 152 -1.45 0.47 -9.06
N TYR A 153 -1.18 1.03 -7.87
CA TYR A 153 -0.92 0.28 -6.63
C TYR A 153 0.40 -0.50 -6.61
N PHE A 154 1.50 0.12 -7.07
CA PHE A 154 2.83 -0.45 -6.87
C PHE A 154 3.12 -0.68 -5.39
N ARG A 155 3.51 -1.90 -5.06
CA ARG A 155 4.21 -2.27 -3.83
C ARG A 155 5.60 -2.74 -4.19
N VAL A 156 6.61 -2.06 -3.68
CA VAL A 156 8.00 -2.23 -4.11
C VAL A 156 8.80 -3.01 -3.08
N PHE A 157 9.74 -3.84 -3.55
CA PHE A 157 10.71 -4.53 -2.70
C PHE A 157 12.01 -4.77 -3.45
N ARG A 158 13.13 -4.86 -2.73
CA ARG A 158 14.43 -5.24 -3.30
C ARG A 158 14.68 -6.72 -3.04
N TYR A 159 15.15 -7.44 -4.05
CA TYR A 159 15.58 -8.84 -3.91
C TYR A 159 16.93 -9.06 -4.59
N PRO A 160 17.94 -9.60 -3.88
CA PRO A 160 19.29 -9.77 -4.39
C PRO A 160 19.47 -11.10 -5.15
N ASP A 161 18.70 -11.31 -6.22
CA ASP A 161 18.87 -12.45 -7.13
C ASP A 161 20.00 -12.27 -8.15
N THR A 162 20.57 -11.06 -8.22
CA THR A 162 21.75 -10.72 -9.04
C THR A 162 22.74 -9.89 -8.23
N VAL A 163 23.99 -9.76 -8.69
CA VAL A 163 25.08 -9.06 -7.99
C VAL A 163 24.73 -7.62 -7.60
N ASP A 164 23.98 -6.91 -8.46
CA ASP A 164 23.56 -5.52 -8.21
C ASP A 164 22.16 -5.42 -7.57
N GLY A 165 21.46 -6.56 -7.41
CA GLY A 165 20.06 -6.64 -7.00
C GLY A 165 19.08 -6.07 -8.04
N TRP A 166 17.84 -6.54 -8.01
CA TRP A 166 16.74 -5.92 -8.76
C TRP A 166 15.73 -5.30 -7.79
N VAL A 167 15.11 -4.21 -8.23
CA VAL A 167 13.93 -3.64 -7.58
C VAL A 167 12.70 -4.22 -8.24
N TYR A 168 11.86 -4.89 -7.48
CA TYR A 168 10.63 -5.50 -7.95
C TYR A 168 9.43 -4.66 -7.51
N ALA A 169 8.36 -4.68 -8.30
CA ALA A 169 7.08 -4.08 -7.95
C ALA A 169 5.93 -5.03 -8.24
N LEU A 170 4.99 -5.15 -7.30
CA LEU A 170 3.71 -5.81 -7.53
C LEU A 170 2.64 -4.72 -7.73
N ALA A 171 1.98 -4.74 -8.88
CA ALA A 171 0.88 -3.83 -9.21
C ALA A 171 -0.46 -4.57 -9.23
N MET A 172 -1.58 -3.89 -8.96
CA MET A 172 -2.90 -4.54 -9.02
C MET A 172 -3.33 -4.77 -10.50
N PRO A 173 -3.96 -5.91 -10.84
CA PRO A 173 -4.19 -7.08 -10.01
C PRO A 173 -3.06 -8.12 -10.17
N GLY A 174 -2.10 -8.09 -9.24
CA GLY A 174 -1.02 -9.07 -9.14
C GLY A 174 0.02 -9.11 -10.27
N ILE A 175 0.21 -8.03 -11.02
CA ILE A 175 1.18 -7.98 -12.13
C ILE A 175 2.56 -7.62 -11.57
N LEU A 176 3.54 -8.50 -11.79
CA LEU A 176 4.91 -8.26 -11.34
C LEU A 176 5.67 -7.40 -12.36
N PHE A 177 6.54 -6.53 -11.87
CA PHE A 177 7.48 -5.73 -12.64
C PHE A 177 8.85 -5.76 -11.97
N ARG A 178 9.90 -5.39 -12.70
CA ARG A 178 11.21 -5.09 -12.12
C ARG A 178 11.93 -3.95 -12.81
N SER A 179 12.79 -3.27 -12.07
CA SER A 179 13.64 -2.18 -12.53
C SER A 179 15.04 -2.31 -11.90
N ARG A 180 16.05 -1.79 -12.59
CA ARG A 180 17.43 -1.74 -12.09
C ARG A 180 17.59 -0.75 -10.93
N ASP A 181 17.01 0.44 -11.07
CA ASP A 181 17.12 1.51 -10.08
C ASP A 181 15.92 1.56 -9.13
N GLY A 182 14.75 1.11 -9.60
CA GLY A 182 13.46 1.28 -8.91
C GLY A 182 12.78 2.61 -9.22
N HIS A 183 13.40 3.48 -10.02
CA HIS A 183 12.93 4.82 -10.34
C HIS A 183 12.33 4.91 -11.74
N THR A 184 12.87 4.13 -12.68
CA THR A 184 12.52 4.22 -14.09
C THR A 184 12.44 2.83 -14.73
N ASN A 185 11.93 2.75 -15.95
CA ASN A 185 12.13 1.59 -16.83
C ASN A 185 11.70 0.23 -16.22
N PHE A 186 10.58 0.20 -15.50
CA PHE A 186 10.02 -1.06 -14.99
C PHE A 186 9.56 -1.97 -16.13
N GLU A 187 10.17 -3.16 -16.24
CA GLU A 187 9.78 -4.16 -17.21
C GLU A 187 8.74 -5.14 -16.64
N PRO A 188 7.68 -5.48 -17.41
CA PRO A 188 6.63 -6.37 -16.94
C PRO A 188 7.06 -7.84 -16.92
N GLY A 189 6.66 -8.54 -15.87
CA GLY A 189 6.85 -9.96 -15.63
C GLY A 189 5.56 -10.77 -15.62
N PRO A 190 5.52 -11.89 -14.85
CA PRO A 190 4.34 -12.73 -14.74
C PRO A 190 3.20 -12.04 -13.97
N VAL A 191 1.98 -12.55 -14.16
CA VAL A 191 0.79 -12.20 -13.36
C VAL A 191 0.61 -13.28 -12.30
N LEU A 192 0.71 -12.89 -11.04
CA LEU A 192 0.72 -13.79 -9.89
C LEU A 192 -0.68 -14.05 -9.31
N PHE A 193 -1.61 -13.12 -9.49
CA PHE A 193 -2.94 -13.17 -8.86
C PHE A 193 -4.09 -12.97 -9.85
N GLU A 194 -5.27 -13.42 -9.45
CA GLU A 194 -6.51 -13.25 -10.20
C GLU A 194 -7.02 -11.80 -10.17
N ARG A 195 -7.93 -11.47 -11.10
CA ARG A 195 -8.45 -10.10 -11.29
C ARG A 195 -9.19 -9.52 -10.09
N ASN A 196 -9.62 -10.37 -9.15
CA ASN A 196 -10.34 -9.95 -7.95
C ASN A 196 -9.43 -9.46 -6.82
N GLN A 197 -8.12 -9.74 -6.90
CA GLN A 197 -7.14 -9.18 -5.96
C GLN A 197 -7.21 -7.65 -5.94
N ARG A 198 -7.13 -7.07 -4.74
CA ARG A 198 -7.12 -5.62 -4.48
C ARG A 198 -5.71 -5.12 -4.15
N HIS A 199 -5.58 -4.15 -3.27
CA HIS A 199 -4.30 -3.72 -2.72
C HIS A 199 -3.54 -4.90 -2.12
N ALA A 200 -2.22 -4.89 -2.30
CA ALA A 200 -1.32 -5.82 -1.66
C ALA A 200 -0.46 -5.10 -0.61
N ALA A 201 0.18 -5.89 0.25
CA ALA A 201 1.38 -5.53 0.97
C ALA A 201 2.37 -6.69 0.89
N LEU A 202 3.66 -6.35 0.96
CA LEU A 202 4.74 -7.30 0.72
C LEU A 202 5.63 -7.39 1.95
N LEU A 203 5.99 -8.62 2.30
CA LEU A 203 6.96 -8.92 3.33
C LEU A 203 7.94 -9.95 2.79
N LEU A 204 9.19 -9.55 2.60
CA LEU A 204 10.25 -10.45 2.20
C LEU A 204 10.92 -11.04 3.46
N ARG A 205 10.96 -12.37 3.56
CA ARG A 205 11.79 -13.07 4.56
C ARG A 205 12.60 -14.14 3.85
N ASP A 206 13.93 -14.00 3.93
CA ASP A 206 14.87 -14.80 3.16
C ASP A 206 14.50 -14.77 1.66
N ASP A 207 14.26 -15.94 1.06
CA ASP A 207 13.85 -16.07 -0.34
C ASP A 207 12.33 -16.25 -0.53
N ILE A 208 11.53 -15.96 0.50
CA ILE A 208 10.07 -16.10 0.46
C ILE A 208 9.42 -14.73 0.56
N LEU A 209 8.66 -14.37 -0.48
CA LEU A 209 7.80 -13.20 -0.46
C LEU A 209 6.41 -13.58 0.04
N TYR A 210 6.01 -13.02 1.17
CA TYR A 210 4.65 -13.06 1.68
C TYR A 210 3.88 -11.90 1.08
N VAL A 211 2.79 -12.20 0.38
CA VAL A 211 1.92 -11.22 -0.26
C VAL A 211 0.59 -11.22 0.49
N PHE A 212 0.34 -10.15 1.24
CA PHE A 212 -0.93 -9.92 1.94
C PHE A 212 -1.88 -9.15 1.03
N TYR A 213 -3.13 -9.56 0.94
CA TYR A 213 -4.12 -8.90 0.08
C TYR A 213 -5.55 -9.24 0.51
N SER A 214 -6.52 -8.52 -0.03
CA SER A 214 -7.94 -8.87 0.03
C SER A 214 -8.50 -9.08 -1.38
N ARG A 215 -9.71 -9.65 -1.48
CA ARG A 215 -10.38 -9.88 -2.77
C ARG A 215 -11.75 -9.22 -2.81
N ALA A 216 -11.99 -8.49 -3.91
CA ALA A 216 -13.32 -7.98 -4.21
C ALA A 216 -14.29 -9.14 -4.45
N GLY A 217 -15.45 -9.11 -3.79
CA GLY A 217 -16.48 -10.14 -3.88
C GLY A 217 -16.44 -11.20 -2.77
N ASP A 218 -15.40 -11.24 -1.94
CA ASP A 218 -15.35 -12.12 -0.77
C ASP A 218 -16.37 -11.66 0.30
N CYS A 219 -16.84 -12.61 1.14
CA CYS A 219 -17.89 -12.39 2.14
C CYS A 219 -17.58 -13.13 3.47
N PRO A 220 -17.17 -12.42 4.54
CA PRO A 220 -16.69 -11.04 4.50
C PRO A 220 -15.38 -10.94 3.70
N GLU A 221 -15.16 -9.79 3.04
CA GLU A 221 -13.83 -9.46 2.52
C GLU A 221 -12.87 -9.32 3.70
N HIS A 222 -11.74 -10.01 3.64
CA HIS A 222 -10.81 -10.14 4.75
C HIS A 222 -9.37 -10.29 4.24
N ILE A 223 -8.38 -10.26 5.14
CA ILE A 223 -6.96 -10.32 4.73
C ILE A 223 -6.54 -11.77 4.53
N LEU A 224 -6.04 -12.05 3.33
CA LEU A 224 -5.41 -13.29 2.88
C LEU A 224 -3.90 -13.09 2.79
N CYS A 225 -3.15 -14.20 2.82
CA CYS A 225 -1.75 -14.23 2.43
C CYS A 225 -1.49 -15.38 1.47
N ALA A 226 -0.68 -15.13 0.45
CA ALA A 226 -0.03 -16.15 -0.36
C ALA A 226 1.49 -15.95 -0.30
N THR A 227 2.24 -17.01 -0.59
CA THR A 227 3.70 -16.98 -0.61
C THR A 227 4.24 -17.19 -2.01
N VAL A 228 5.35 -16.55 -2.35
CA VAL A 228 6.09 -16.75 -3.60
C VAL A 228 7.51 -17.18 -3.25
N ASP A 229 7.96 -18.29 -3.82
CA ASP A 229 9.36 -18.76 -3.71
C ASP A 229 10.21 -18.05 -4.76
N LEU A 230 11.11 -17.18 -4.30
CA LEU A 230 11.89 -16.28 -5.16
C LEU A 230 13.16 -16.91 -5.73
N ARG A 231 13.52 -18.14 -5.32
CA ARG A 231 14.80 -18.79 -5.69
C ARG A 231 14.88 -19.21 -7.16
N ARG A 232 13.74 -19.26 -7.84
CA ARG A 232 13.66 -19.56 -9.28
C ARG A 232 13.84 -18.28 -10.09
N ASP A 233 14.02 -18.42 -11.40
CA ASP A 233 13.95 -17.26 -12.29
C ASP A 233 12.63 -16.51 -12.04
N TRP A 234 12.70 -15.19 -11.92
CA TRP A 234 11.56 -14.34 -11.60
C TRP A 234 10.39 -14.47 -12.60
N ARG A 235 10.66 -14.91 -13.84
CA ARG A 235 9.63 -15.21 -14.83
C ARG A 235 8.79 -16.43 -14.48
N ASP A 236 9.34 -17.31 -13.66
CA ASP A 236 8.70 -18.55 -13.20
C ASP A 236 8.08 -18.43 -11.80
N TRP A 237 8.18 -17.26 -11.15
CA TRP A 237 7.57 -17.01 -9.85
C TRP A 237 6.04 -17.21 -9.92
N LYS A 238 5.51 -17.89 -8.91
CA LYS A 238 4.08 -18.20 -8.77
C LYS A 238 3.67 -18.08 -7.31
N ALA A 239 2.50 -17.49 -7.09
CA ALA A 239 1.88 -17.49 -5.78
C ALA A 239 1.39 -18.91 -5.41
N SER A 240 1.53 -19.26 -4.14
CA SER A 240 0.90 -20.43 -3.55
C SER A 240 -0.63 -20.23 -3.42
N ALA A 241 -1.34 -21.29 -3.02
CA ALA A 241 -2.73 -21.14 -2.61
C ALA A 241 -2.81 -20.24 -1.38
N PRO A 242 -3.74 -19.27 -1.33
CA PRO A 242 -3.82 -18.35 -0.22
C PRO A 242 -4.40 -19.01 1.04
N PHE A 243 -4.06 -18.44 2.19
CA PHE A 243 -4.64 -18.76 3.49
C PHE A 243 -5.09 -17.48 4.21
N SER A 244 -6.12 -17.58 5.05
CA SER A 244 -6.64 -16.45 5.82
C SER A 244 -5.66 -16.00 6.90
N ILE A 245 -5.51 -14.69 7.04
CA ILE A 245 -4.68 -14.02 8.04
C ILE A 245 -5.54 -13.36 9.12
N LEU A 246 -6.51 -12.54 8.71
CA LEU A 246 -7.32 -11.76 9.63
C LEU A 246 -8.73 -11.62 9.10
N GLN A 247 -9.73 -11.95 9.91
CA GLN A 247 -11.15 -11.75 9.67
C GLN A 247 -11.71 -10.66 10.60
N PRO A 248 -12.83 -9.99 10.25
CA PRO A 248 -13.50 -9.08 11.17
C PRO A 248 -13.97 -9.80 12.44
N GLU A 249 -13.42 -9.41 13.60
CA GLU A 249 -13.70 -10.02 14.91
C GLU A 249 -14.07 -8.98 15.98
N THR A 250 -13.71 -7.71 15.78
CA THR A 250 -13.98 -6.63 16.74
C THR A 250 -15.07 -5.66 16.27
N ASP A 251 -15.61 -4.86 17.20
CA ASP A 251 -16.60 -3.83 16.89
C ASP A 251 -16.07 -2.81 15.89
N TYR A 252 -14.81 -2.37 16.03
CA TYR A 252 -14.18 -1.41 15.11
C TYR A 252 -13.87 -2.02 13.74
N GLU A 253 -13.85 -3.36 13.62
CA GLU A 253 -13.75 -4.08 12.35
C GLU A 253 -15.10 -4.28 11.67
N GLY A 254 -16.19 -3.88 12.32
CA GLY A 254 -17.55 -4.02 11.80
C GLY A 254 -18.11 -5.42 11.99
N VAL A 255 -17.67 -6.19 12.99
CA VAL A 255 -18.13 -7.57 13.24
C VAL A 255 -19.66 -7.69 13.37
N ASN A 256 -20.31 -6.63 13.88
CA ASN A 256 -21.76 -6.57 14.09
C ASN A 256 -22.53 -6.07 12.85
N LEU A 257 -21.84 -5.72 11.76
CA LEU A 257 -22.46 -5.27 10.51
C LEU A 257 -22.87 -6.47 9.64
N PRO A 258 -23.77 -6.28 8.65
CA PRO A 258 -24.21 -7.33 7.75
C PRO A 258 -23.05 -8.07 7.06
N MET A 259 -23.17 -9.39 6.96
CA MET A 259 -22.22 -10.25 6.26
C MET A 259 -22.58 -10.26 4.77
N GLU A 260 -22.02 -9.30 4.03
CA GLU A 260 -22.30 -9.10 2.61
C GLU A 260 -21.02 -9.19 1.76
N PRO A 261 -21.10 -9.73 0.52
CA PRO A 261 -20.00 -9.69 -0.41
C PRO A 261 -19.57 -8.26 -0.72
N SER A 262 -18.26 -8.01 -0.76
CA SER A 262 -17.76 -6.68 -1.09
C SER A 262 -17.91 -6.34 -2.58
N GLN A 263 -18.00 -5.04 -2.88
CA GLN A 263 -18.04 -4.53 -4.25
C GLN A 263 -16.75 -3.81 -4.61
N ARG A 264 -16.26 -3.98 -5.85
CA ARG A 264 -15.06 -3.30 -6.34
C ARG A 264 -15.26 -1.78 -6.36
N GLY A 265 -14.26 -1.04 -5.91
CA GLY A 265 -14.30 0.42 -5.75
C GLY A 265 -14.30 0.86 -4.29
N ALA A 266 -14.52 2.16 -4.10
CA ALA A 266 -14.55 2.84 -2.81
C ALA A 266 -15.76 2.44 -1.96
N ILE A 267 -15.60 2.56 -0.65
CA ILE A 267 -16.70 2.48 0.31
C ILE A 267 -16.58 3.66 1.28
N HIS A 268 -17.69 4.34 1.54
CA HIS A 268 -17.75 5.52 2.43
C HIS A 268 -18.59 5.27 3.69
N GLU A 269 -19.11 4.05 3.83
CA GLU A 269 -19.91 3.62 4.96
C GLU A 269 -19.25 2.41 5.62
N PRO A 270 -19.38 2.22 6.94
CA PRO A 270 -18.87 1.04 7.61
C PRO A 270 -19.44 -0.26 7.02
N ALA A 271 -18.60 -1.28 6.86
CA ALA A 271 -19.00 -2.63 6.44
C ALA A 271 -18.19 -3.70 7.16
N ARG A 272 -18.70 -4.94 7.26
CA ARG A 272 -17.96 -6.08 7.86
C ARG A 272 -16.84 -6.56 6.92
N GLN A 273 -15.80 -5.75 6.73
CA GLN A 273 -14.79 -5.93 5.70
C GLN A 273 -13.43 -5.41 6.16
N LEU A 274 -12.35 -6.11 5.83
CA LEU A 274 -10.98 -5.67 6.04
C LEU A 274 -10.27 -5.55 4.69
N ARG A 275 -9.53 -4.46 4.51
CA ARG A 275 -8.95 -4.09 3.21
C ARG A 275 -7.56 -3.52 3.38
N ASP A 276 -6.94 -3.21 2.24
CA ASP A 276 -5.80 -2.32 2.11
C ASP A 276 -4.65 -2.62 3.09
N PRO A 277 -4.08 -3.84 3.00
CA PRO A 277 -2.98 -4.18 3.89
C PRO A 277 -1.76 -3.27 3.62
N GLY A 278 -0.98 -3.06 4.67
CA GLY A 278 0.37 -2.48 4.66
C GLY A 278 1.28 -3.30 5.57
N ILE A 279 2.58 -3.36 5.27
CA ILE A 279 3.55 -4.04 6.13
C ILE A 279 4.54 -3.01 6.67
N TYR A 280 4.84 -3.13 7.96
CA TYR A 280 5.92 -2.41 8.62
C TYR A 280 6.84 -3.41 9.30
N GLN A 281 8.16 -3.19 9.21
CA GLN A 281 9.16 -4.03 9.88
C GLN A 281 10.10 -3.15 10.71
N GLU A 282 10.41 -3.62 11.92
CA GLU A 282 11.41 -3.02 12.80
C GLU A 282 12.26 -4.13 13.43
N GLY A 283 13.50 -4.29 12.95
CA GLY A 283 14.33 -5.43 13.35
C GLY A 283 13.64 -6.75 12.99
N ASP A 284 13.46 -7.62 13.99
CA ASP A 284 12.80 -8.93 13.81
C ASP A 284 11.27 -8.86 13.90
N GLN A 285 10.71 -7.71 14.32
CA GLN A 285 9.26 -7.52 14.43
C GLN A 285 8.67 -7.13 13.07
N ALA A 286 7.51 -7.68 12.77
CA ALA A 286 6.73 -7.32 11.60
C ALA A 286 5.30 -7.02 12.02
N TYR A 287 4.71 -5.99 11.44
CA TYR A 287 3.36 -5.55 11.72
C TYR A 287 2.55 -5.43 10.43
N LEU A 288 1.30 -5.86 10.49
CA LEU A 288 0.28 -5.70 9.46
C LEU A 288 -0.61 -4.51 9.80
N LEU A 289 -0.56 -3.50 8.93
CA LEU A 289 -1.56 -2.44 8.85
C LEU A 289 -2.72 -2.92 7.99
N TYR A 290 -3.94 -2.52 8.30
CA TYR A 290 -5.11 -2.83 7.48
C TYR A 290 -6.23 -1.83 7.71
N SER A 291 -7.01 -1.56 6.66
CA SER A 291 -8.24 -0.78 6.77
C SER A 291 -9.34 -1.61 7.43
N VAL A 292 -10.05 -0.98 8.36
CA VAL A 292 -11.13 -1.61 9.16
C VAL A 292 -12.51 -1.12 8.74
N ALA A 293 -13.49 -1.98 8.98
CA ALA A 293 -14.89 -1.73 8.70
C ALA A 293 -15.15 -1.20 7.26
N GLY A 294 -14.50 -1.81 6.26
CA GLY A 294 -14.41 -1.28 4.91
C GLY A 294 -13.19 -0.40 4.75
N GLU A 295 -13.37 0.91 4.78
CA GLU A 295 -12.31 1.93 4.66
C GLU A 295 -12.54 3.03 5.72
N SER A 296 -12.97 2.67 6.93
CA SER A 296 -13.40 3.63 7.97
C SER A 296 -12.36 3.90 9.05
N GLY A 297 -11.18 3.27 8.97
CA GLY A 297 -10.09 3.42 9.92
C GLY A 297 -8.89 2.58 9.53
N ILE A 298 -7.77 2.75 10.23
CA ILE A 298 -6.60 1.86 10.12
C ILE A 298 -6.34 1.21 11.47
N ALA A 299 -6.11 -0.10 11.46
CA ALA A 299 -5.63 -0.87 12.60
C ALA A 299 -4.23 -1.45 12.32
N LEU A 300 -3.55 -1.85 13.39
CA LEU A 300 -2.22 -2.43 13.38
C LEU A 300 -2.23 -3.75 14.17
N ALA A 301 -1.57 -4.77 13.65
CA ALA A 301 -1.41 -6.05 14.33
C ALA A 301 0.01 -6.58 14.17
N GLU A 302 0.59 -7.17 15.22
CA GLU A 302 1.88 -7.85 15.15
C GLU A 302 1.73 -9.20 14.43
N LEU A 303 2.67 -9.49 13.53
CA LEU A 303 2.80 -10.77 12.83
C LEU A 303 3.85 -11.63 13.53
N GLN A 304 3.42 -12.75 14.10
CA GLN A 304 4.29 -13.71 14.77
C GLN A 304 4.54 -14.92 13.87
N PHE A 305 5.82 -15.19 13.61
CA PHE A 305 6.30 -16.29 12.78
C PHE A 305 6.87 -17.36 13.70
N ASN A 306 6.15 -18.48 13.81
CA ASN A 306 6.59 -19.67 14.54
C ASN A 306 7.78 -20.34 13.85
#